data_AF-A0A9E5DZK3-F1
#
_entry.id   AF-A0A9E5DZK3-F1
#
_cell.length_a   1.000
_cell.length_b   1.000
_cell.length_c   1.000
_cell.angle_alpha   90.00
_cell.angle_beta   90.00
_cell.angle_gamma   90.00
#
_symmetry.space_group_name_H-M   'P 1'
#
loop_
_entity.id
_entity.type
_entity.pdbx_description
1 polymer ?
#
loop_
_entity_poly.entity_id
_entity_poly.type
_entity_poly.pdbx_seq_one_letter_code
_entity_poly.pdbx_strand_id
1 'polypeptide(L)'
;MPLFSPGAARDSIYEKIRDCGSADFCERIESMWVIYQQHADPDFLEKAKEDFGARLWEMHLGCSLLERGYRLAPKKHSKGPDICILTSDGKIWIEATVPGPGTTADKVTENASGEIREVPTDKIILRLRGAIEAKHAKYKEYLRDGIVAKREPFVIAICGVKIPSAHCEDEPPLIVKAVFPYGPSAMRYEIDPKQGIRPVEKFLTYQPEVVNHNQAPVSKDIFLDCTYESISGVLYSLQGIHSYCDDFVFVHNPLATAPLPLGFIRSSTEYWVEYELKKSVAS
;
A
#
# COMPACT_ATOMS: atom_id res chain seq x y z
N MET A 1 9.71 20.50 -18.51
CA MET A 1 10.37 19.46 -19.33
C MET A 1 9.41 18.29 -19.43
N PRO A 2 9.33 17.58 -20.57
CA PRO A 2 8.48 16.39 -20.69
C PRO A 2 8.97 15.28 -19.76
N LEU A 3 8.06 14.38 -19.36
CA LEU A 3 8.39 13.21 -18.56
C LEU A 3 9.22 12.22 -19.37
N PHE A 4 8.79 11.95 -20.60
CA PHE A 4 9.48 11.11 -21.54
C PHE A 4 10.55 11.90 -22.28
N SER A 5 11.79 11.44 -22.18
CA SER A 5 12.92 12.04 -22.88
C SER A 5 13.66 11.01 -23.74
N PRO A 6 14.28 11.44 -24.86
CA PRO A 6 15.13 10.58 -25.67
C PRO A 6 16.34 10.04 -24.86
N GLY A 7 16.85 8.88 -25.25
CA GLY A 7 18.05 8.27 -24.67
C GLY A 7 17.79 6.91 -24.03
N ALA A 8 18.83 6.27 -23.49
CA ALA A 8 18.66 5.00 -22.78
C ALA A 8 17.97 5.22 -21.43
N ALA A 9 17.07 4.31 -21.07
CA ALA A 9 16.55 4.22 -19.70
C ALA A 9 16.84 2.81 -19.15
N ARG A 10 17.07 2.73 -17.84
CA ARG A 10 17.33 1.44 -17.17
C ARG A 10 16.04 0.64 -17.02
N ASP A 11 14.91 1.34 -16.85
CA ASP A 11 13.60 0.73 -16.74
C ASP A 11 13.02 0.41 -18.13
N SER A 12 12.89 -0.88 -18.43
CA SER A 12 12.35 -1.33 -19.73
C SER A 12 10.88 -0.94 -19.97
N ILE A 13 10.10 -0.68 -18.91
CA ILE A 13 8.71 -0.22 -19.03
C ILE A 13 8.69 1.24 -19.47
N TYR A 14 9.60 2.07 -18.95
CA TYR A 14 9.79 3.44 -19.43
C TYR A 14 10.05 3.46 -20.94
N GLU A 15 11.02 2.67 -21.42
CA GLU A 15 11.37 2.61 -22.84
C GLU A 15 10.21 2.10 -23.69
N LYS A 16 9.56 1.01 -23.27
CA LYS A 16 8.41 0.45 -24.00
C LYS A 16 7.27 1.45 -24.13
N ILE A 17 6.94 2.19 -23.07
CA ILE A 17 5.86 3.17 -23.13
C ILE A 17 6.28 4.34 -24.02
N ARG A 18 7.47 4.89 -23.83
CA ARG A 18 7.97 6.00 -24.66
C ARG A 18 8.00 5.65 -26.15
N ASP A 19 8.53 4.48 -26.50
CA ASP A 19 8.88 4.13 -27.87
C ASP A 19 7.75 3.37 -28.60
N CYS A 20 6.91 2.66 -27.86
CA CYS A 20 5.89 1.77 -28.42
C CYS A 20 4.49 1.96 -27.81
N GLY A 21 4.33 2.85 -26.83
CA GLY A 21 3.03 3.17 -26.25
C GLY A 21 2.11 3.83 -27.28
N SER A 22 0.79 3.65 -27.11
CA SER A 22 -0.16 4.42 -27.92
C SER A 22 -0.03 5.91 -27.60
N ALA A 23 -0.24 6.76 -28.61
CA ALA A 23 -0.16 8.22 -28.45
C ALA A 23 -1.04 8.69 -27.28
N ASP A 24 -2.29 8.26 -27.22
CA ASP A 24 -3.24 8.58 -26.15
C ASP A 24 -2.73 8.19 -24.76
N PHE A 25 -2.03 7.06 -24.63
CA PHE A 25 -1.51 6.61 -23.35
C PHE A 25 -0.31 7.43 -22.89
N CYS A 26 0.61 7.75 -23.81
CA CYS A 26 1.76 8.61 -23.53
C CYS A 26 1.32 10.03 -23.19
N GLU A 27 0.42 10.62 -23.98
CA GLU A 27 -0.15 11.96 -23.73
C GLU A 27 -0.84 12.04 -22.37
N ARG A 28 -1.50 10.96 -21.96
CA ARG A 28 -2.14 10.89 -20.65
C ARG A 28 -1.15 10.92 -19.50
N ILE A 29 -0.08 10.13 -19.57
CA ILE A 29 0.97 10.12 -18.53
C ILE A 29 1.69 11.48 -18.51
N GLU A 30 1.96 12.08 -19.67
CA GLU A 30 2.52 13.44 -19.75
C GLU A 30 1.58 14.48 -19.13
N SER A 31 0.27 14.34 -19.31
CA SER A 31 -0.72 15.21 -18.67
C SER A 31 -0.68 15.10 -17.14
N MET A 32 -0.52 13.89 -16.61
CA MET A 32 -0.32 13.70 -15.16
C MET A 32 0.97 14.39 -14.69
N TRP A 33 2.04 14.31 -15.47
CA TRP A 33 3.29 14.99 -15.15
C TRP A 33 3.13 16.51 -15.12
N VAL A 34 2.40 17.09 -16.08
CA VAL A 34 2.12 18.53 -16.11
C VAL A 34 1.45 18.99 -14.81
N ILE A 35 0.53 18.19 -14.28
CA ILE A 35 -0.19 18.45 -13.02
C ILE A 35 0.74 18.29 -11.80
N TYR A 36 1.53 17.21 -11.76
CA TYR A 36 2.27 16.81 -10.57
C TYR A 36 3.66 17.44 -10.44
N GLN A 37 4.30 17.90 -11.54
CA GLN A 37 5.71 18.29 -11.56
C GLN A 37 6.17 19.27 -10.48
N GLN A 38 5.29 20.18 -10.03
CA GLN A 38 5.62 21.14 -8.97
C GLN A 38 5.74 20.51 -7.56
N HIS A 39 5.20 19.30 -7.39
CA HIS A 39 5.18 18.52 -6.16
C HIS A 39 6.20 17.37 -6.17
N ALA A 40 6.79 17.08 -7.33
CA ALA A 40 7.78 16.03 -7.51
C ALA A 40 9.18 16.44 -7.03
N ASP A 41 10.01 15.45 -6.69
CA ASP A 41 11.43 15.69 -6.41
C ASP A 41 12.14 16.36 -7.61
N PRO A 42 13.16 17.21 -7.39
CA PRO A 42 13.95 17.78 -8.48
C PRO A 42 14.63 16.74 -9.39
N ASP A 43 14.89 15.53 -8.88
CA ASP A 43 15.49 14.40 -9.61
C ASP A 43 14.46 13.40 -10.15
N PHE A 44 13.15 13.72 -10.09
CA PHE A 44 12.07 12.81 -10.44
C PHE A 44 12.20 12.25 -11.86
N LEU A 45 12.54 13.09 -12.85
CA LEU A 45 12.70 12.66 -14.24
C LEU A 45 13.84 11.66 -14.45
N GLU A 46 14.96 11.83 -13.74
CA GLU A 46 16.08 10.90 -13.81
C GLU A 46 15.73 9.59 -13.11
N LYS A 47 15.12 9.66 -11.92
CA LYS A 47 14.63 8.47 -11.20
C LYS A 47 13.54 7.71 -11.99
N ALA A 48 12.75 8.40 -12.81
CA ALA A 48 11.72 7.77 -13.64
C ALA A 48 12.33 6.87 -14.73
N LYS A 49 13.55 7.17 -15.20
CA LYS A 49 14.31 6.30 -16.11
C LYS A 49 14.90 5.08 -15.38
N GLU A 50 15.01 5.12 -14.06
CA GLU A 50 15.59 4.06 -13.23
C GLU A 50 14.55 3.08 -12.68
N ASP A 51 13.46 3.60 -12.13
CA ASP A 51 12.30 2.84 -11.66
C ASP A 51 11.02 3.61 -11.99
N PHE A 52 10.49 3.33 -13.18
CA PHE A 52 9.32 4.03 -13.69
C PHE A 52 8.08 3.71 -12.88
N GLY A 53 7.90 2.45 -12.49
CA GLY A 53 6.75 2.02 -11.70
C GLY A 53 6.65 2.76 -10.36
N ALA A 54 7.78 2.98 -9.68
CA ALA A 54 7.80 3.72 -8.42
C ALA A 54 7.45 5.20 -8.60
N ARG A 55 8.01 5.87 -9.60
CA ARG A 55 7.72 7.29 -9.90
C ARG A 55 6.30 7.49 -10.41
N LEU A 56 5.81 6.56 -11.23
CA LEU A 56 4.44 6.60 -11.70
C LEU A 56 3.43 6.41 -10.58
N TRP A 57 3.68 5.50 -9.63
CA TRP A 57 2.82 5.36 -8.44
C TRP A 57 2.77 6.65 -7.62
N GLU A 58 3.93 7.26 -7.36
CA GLU A 58 4.01 8.54 -6.65
C GLU A 58 3.20 9.63 -7.37
N MET A 59 3.38 9.78 -8.69
CA MET A 59 2.66 10.76 -9.50
C MET A 59 1.17 10.47 -9.57
N HIS A 60 0.77 9.22 -9.74
CA HIS A 60 -0.63 8.80 -9.77
C HIS A 60 -1.32 9.12 -8.44
N LEU A 61 -0.68 8.79 -7.32
CA LEU A 61 -1.17 9.12 -5.99
C LEU A 61 -1.32 10.64 -5.81
N GLY A 62 -0.31 11.40 -6.22
CA GLY A 62 -0.33 12.86 -6.16
C GLY A 62 -1.47 13.48 -6.98
N CYS A 63 -1.63 13.08 -8.24
CA CYS A 63 -2.74 13.52 -9.10
C CYS A 63 -4.10 13.15 -8.50
N SER A 64 -4.25 11.91 -8.02
CA SER A 64 -5.49 11.43 -7.42
C SER A 64 -5.90 12.25 -6.19
N LEU A 65 -4.92 12.70 -5.39
CA LEU A 65 -5.16 13.61 -4.27
C LEU A 65 -5.53 15.04 -4.74
N LEU A 66 -4.83 15.57 -5.75
CA LEU A 66 -5.17 16.89 -6.30
C LEU A 66 -6.58 16.93 -6.88
N GLU A 67 -6.98 15.88 -7.61
CA GLU A 67 -8.33 15.73 -8.18
C GLU A 67 -9.42 15.67 -7.09
N ARG A 68 -9.09 15.11 -5.92
CA ARG A 68 -9.98 15.10 -4.73
C ARG A 68 -10.02 16.43 -3.97
N GLY A 69 -9.25 17.41 -4.41
CA GLY A 69 -9.21 18.76 -3.83
C GLY A 69 -8.25 18.91 -2.65
N TYR A 70 -7.33 17.97 -2.41
CA TYR A 70 -6.27 18.19 -1.43
C TYR A 70 -5.24 19.19 -1.96
N ARG A 71 -4.69 19.99 -1.05
CA ARG A 71 -3.58 20.88 -1.35
C ARG A 71 -2.26 20.19 -1.04
N LEU A 72 -1.43 19.97 -2.05
CA LEU A 72 -0.09 19.41 -1.85
C LEU A 72 0.97 20.52 -1.71
N ALA A 73 1.97 20.30 -0.86
CA ALA A 73 3.12 21.20 -0.79
C ALA A 73 4.00 21.04 -2.03
N PRO A 74 4.59 22.12 -2.57
CA PRO A 74 5.61 22.00 -3.61
C PRO A 74 6.90 21.44 -3.03
N LYS A 75 7.67 20.70 -3.84
CA LYS A 75 8.90 20.05 -3.38
C LYS A 75 10.11 20.72 -4.02
N LYS A 76 11.01 21.24 -3.17
CA LYS A 76 12.20 22.00 -3.59
C LYS A 76 13.50 21.21 -3.49
N HIS A 77 13.48 20.08 -2.79
CA HIS A 77 14.64 19.23 -2.53
C HIS A 77 14.18 17.78 -2.39
N SER A 78 15.04 16.82 -2.75
CA SER A 78 14.74 15.38 -2.65
C SER A 78 14.75 14.82 -1.21
N LYS A 79 14.77 15.69 -0.19
CA LYS A 79 14.79 15.28 1.22
C LYS A 79 13.36 15.22 1.78
N GLY A 80 13.02 14.10 2.42
CA GLY A 80 11.77 13.90 3.15
C GLY A 80 10.77 13.01 2.41
N PRO A 81 9.54 12.87 2.96
CA PRO A 81 8.54 12.00 2.38
C PRO A 81 8.14 12.38 0.96
N ASP A 82 7.59 11.43 0.22
CA ASP A 82 7.19 11.62 -1.18
C ASP A 82 6.17 12.76 -1.35
N ILE A 83 5.10 12.76 -0.56
CA ILE A 83 3.99 13.73 -0.65
C ILE A 83 3.71 14.39 0.72
N CYS A 84 3.33 15.66 0.69
CA CYS A 84 2.91 16.45 1.85
C CYS A 84 1.56 17.13 1.58
N ILE A 85 0.50 16.68 2.24
CA ILE A 85 -0.81 17.35 2.20
C ILE A 85 -0.81 18.48 3.23
N LEU A 86 -1.24 19.66 2.81
CA LEU A 86 -1.41 20.85 3.65
C LEU A 86 -2.86 20.95 4.11
N THR A 87 -3.07 20.97 5.42
CA THR A 87 -4.39 21.19 6.03
C THR A 87 -4.38 22.47 6.88
N SER A 88 -5.54 22.87 7.41
CA SER A 88 -5.63 23.93 8.43
C SER A 88 -4.89 23.58 9.72
N ASP A 89 -4.86 22.29 10.06
CA ASP A 89 -4.37 21.78 11.35
C ASP A 89 -2.91 21.31 11.30
N GLY A 90 -2.29 21.35 10.12
CA GLY A 90 -0.88 21.01 9.96
C GLY A 90 -0.59 20.31 8.63
N LYS A 91 0.37 19.38 8.68
CA LYS A 91 0.79 18.58 7.53
C LYS A 91 0.44 17.12 7.74
N ILE A 92 0.14 16.45 6.64
CA ILE A 92 0.01 15.00 6.57
C ILE A 92 1.04 14.51 5.56
N TRP A 93 1.88 13.58 5.97
CA TRP A 93 2.96 13.05 5.15
C TRP A 93 2.57 11.69 4.59
N ILE A 94 2.90 11.47 3.32
CA ILE A 94 2.68 10.20 2.65
C ILE A 94 4.00 9.75 2.03
N GLU A 95 4.39 8.52 2.34
CA GLU A 95 5.58 7.87 1.80
C GLU A 95 5.16 6.70 0.91
N ALA A 96 5.49 6.78 -0.38
CA ALA A 96 5.03 5.87 -1.42
C ALA A 96 6.04 4.75 -1.68
N THR A 97 5.54 3.57 -2.06
CA THR A 97 6.36 2.42 -2.44
C THR A 97 5.63 1.44 -3.35
N VAL A 98 6.40 0.76 -4.20
CA VAL A 98 5.90 -0.29 -5.11
C VAL A 98 6.75 -1.55 -4.90
N PRO A 99 6.46 -2.36 -3.87
CA PRO A 99 7.22 -3.58 -3.61
C PRO A 99 7.17 -4.54 -4.80
N GLY A 100 8.34 -5.06 -5.17
CA GLY A 100 8.46 -6.10 -6.19
C GLY A 100 8.28 -7.52 -5.64
N PRO A 101 8.56 -8.54 -6.47
CA PRO A 101 8.39 -9.95 -6.09
C PRO A 101 9.34 -10.42 -4.97
N GLY A 102 10.38 -9.65 -4.66
CA GLY A 102 11.46 -10.05 -3.76
C GLY A 102 12.63 -10.73 -4.48
N THR A 103 13.74 -10.87 -3.77
CA THR A 103 15.01 -11.39 -4.31
C THR A 103 15.53 -12.62 -3.55
N THR A 104 14.91 -12.97 -2.41
CA THR A 104 15.27 -14.14 -1.60
C THR A 104 14.43 -15.36 -1.97
N ALA A 105 14.58 -16.48 -1.26
CA ALA A 105 13.78 -17.69 -1.49
C ALA A 105 12.26 -17.48 -1.23
N ASP A 106 11.88 -16.42 -0.51
CA ASP A 106 10.48 -15.97 -0.38
C ASP A 106 9.98 -15.17 -1.58
N LYS A 107 10.74 -15.12 -2.68
CA LYS A 107 10.30 -14.47 -3.90
C LYS A 107 8.94 -15.01 -4.33
N VAL A 108 8.02 -14.11 -4.64
CA VAL A 108 6.74 -14.43 -5.27
C VAL A 108 6.98 -14.59 -6.77
N THR A 109 6.73 -15.78 -7.30
CA THR A 109 6.96 -16.10 -8.71
C THR A 109 5.69 -15.93 -9.52
N GLU A 110 5.82 -15.48 -10.77
CA GLU A 110 4.72 -15.54 -11.73
C GLU A 110 4.38 -17.01 -12.05
N ASN A 111 3.10 -17.26 -12.33
CA ASN A 111 2.66 -18.57 -12.80
C ASN A 111 3.02 -18.72 -14.27
N ALA A 112 3.53 -19.90 -14.67
CA ALA A 112 3.66 -20.19 -16.09
C ALA A 112 2.25 -20.30 -16.71
N SER A 113 2.14 -19.91 -17.98
CA SER A 113 0.86 -19.96 -18.69
C SER A 113 0.25 -21.36 -18.65
N GLY A 114 -0.99 -21.47 -18.19
CA GLY A 114 -1.75 -22.73 -18.07
C GLY A 114 -1.50 -23.53 -16.79
N GLU A 115 -0.64 -23.08 -15.88
CA GLU A 115 -0.45 -23.75 -14.58
C GLU A 115 -1.49 -23.31 -13.54
N ILE A 116 -2.06 -24.29 -12.83
CA ILE A 116 -2.92 -24.07 -11.66
C ILE A 116 -2.05 -24.22 -10.41
N ARG A 117 -1.98 -23.18 -9.58
CA ARG A 117 -1.27 -23.17 -8.31
C ARG A 117 -2.06 -22.43 -7.24
N GLU A 118 -1.77 -22.72 -5.99
CA GLU A 118 -2.28 -21.95 -4.86
C GLU A 118 -1.69 -20.53 -4.87
N VAL A 119 -2.51 -19.54 -4.49
CA VAL A 119 -2.05 -18.16 -4.34
C VAL A 119 -1.04 -18.10 -3.18
N PRO A 120 0.19 -17.60 -3.39
CA PRO A 120 1.24 -17.58 -2.37
C PRO A 120 1.01 -16.47 -1.33
N THR A 121 -0.12 -16.54 -0.62
CA THR A 121 -0.64 -15.52 0.31
C THR A 121 0.40 -15.09 1.34
N ASP A 122 1.04 -16.03 2.03
CA ASP A 122 2.05 -15.72 3.05
C ASP A 122 3.24 -14.97 2.46
N LYS A 123 3.67 -15.32 1.23
CA LYS A 123 4.78 -14.62 0.58
C LYS A 123 4.40 -13.19 0.16
N ILE A 124 3.15 -12.98 -0.27
CA ILE A 124 2.63 -11.64 -0.57
C ILE A 124 2.56 -10.80 0.71
N ILE A 125 2.05 -11.36 1.81
CA ILE A 125 2.05 -10.72 3.15
C ILE A 125 3.47 -10.32 3.55
N LEU A 126 4.47 -11.20 3.36
CA LEU A 126 5.87 -10.88 3.64
C LEU A 126 6.39 -9.70 2.80
N ARG A 127 5.96 -9.55 1.53
CA ARG A 127 6.33 -8.39 0.69
C ARG A 127 5.71 -7.10 1.20
N LEU A 128 4.42 -7.12 1.50
CA LEU A 128 3.70 -5.94 2.01
C LEU A 128 4.27 -5.50 3.36
N ARG A 129 4.45 -6.44 4.29
CA ARG A 129 5.06 -6.18 5.59
C ARG A 129 6.47 -5.61 5.49
N GLY A 130 7.32 -6.21 4.66
CA GLY A 130 8.67 -5.69 4.44
C GLY A 130 8.68 -4.27 3.88
N ALA A 131 7.71 -3.92 3.02
CA ALA A 131 7.54 -2.56 2.53
C ALA A 131 7.13 -1.58 3.65
N ILE A 132 6.20 -1.98 4.53
CA ILE A 132 5.79 -1.18 5.69
C ILE A 132 6.98 -0.95 6.63
N GLU A 133 7.72 -2.00 6.97
CA GLU A 133 8.88 -1.91 7.85
C GLU A 133 9.98 -1.00 7.29
N ALA A 134 10.28 -1.13 5.99
CA ALA A 134 11.28 -0.29 5.33
C ALA A 134 10.87 1.20 5.36
N LYS A 135 9.60 1.51 5.12
CA LYS A 135 9.11 2.90 5.16
C LYS A 135 8.94 3.43 6.58
N HIS A 136 8.65 2.57 7.56
CA HIS A 136 8.71 2.94 8.96
C HIS A 136 10.15 3.27 9.41
N ALA A 137 11.16 2.54 8.93
CA ALA A 137 12.56 2.90 9.17
C ALA A 137 12.89 4.28 8.56
N LYS A 138 12.36 4.59 7.37
CA LYS A 138 12.46 5.94 6.77
C LYS A 138 11.76 7.01 7.59
N TYR A 139 10.57 6.74 8.11
CA TYR A 139 9.92 7.65 9.06
C TYR A 139 10.84 8.00 10.25
N LYS A 140 11.50 7.01 10.84
CA LYS A 140 12.43 7.26 11.97
C LYS A 140 13.60 8.16 11.57
N GLU A 141 14.14 8.00 10.35
CA GLU A 141 15.13 8.91 9.80
C GLU A 141 14.56 10.33 9.63
N TYR A 142 13.37 10.48 9.04
CA TYR A 142 12.71 11.77 8.83
C TYR A 142 12.39 12.49 10.16
N LEU A 143 11.96 11.73 11.16
CA LEU A 143 11.67 12.23 12.50
C LEU A 143 12.95 12.74 13.19
N ARG A 144 14.03 11.94 13.16
CA ARG A 144 15.34 12.34 13.71
C ARG A 144 15.87 13.60 13.04
N ASP A 145 15.66 13.71 11.73
CA ASP A 145 16.11 14.82 10.90
C ASP A 145 15.21 16.07 11.00
N GLY A 146 14.12 16.01 11.79
CA GLY A 146 13.19 17.13 11.99
C GLY A 146 12.32 17.47 10.79
N ILE A 147 12.18 16.55 9.83
CA ILE A 147 11.37 16.73 8.61
C ILE A 147 9.90 16.49 8.91
N VAL A 148 9.62 15.46 9.68
CA VAL A 148 8.28 15.06 10.13
C VAL A 148 8.20 15.25 11.64
N ALA A 149 7.13 15.87 12.13
CA ALA A 149 6.88 16.00 13.56
C ALA A 149 6.03 14.84 14.10
N LYS A 150 6.20 14.48 15.39
CA LYS A 150 5.46 13.37 16.03
C LYS A 150 3.93 13.51 15.97
N ARG A 151 3.41 14.73 15.87
CA ARG A 151 1.96 15.01 15.85
C ARG A 151 1.40 15.13 14.42
N GLU A 152 2.26 15.03 13.40
CA GLU A 152 1.83 15.05 12.01
C GLU A 152 1.51 13.62 11.56
N PRO A 153 0.32 13.36 10.99
CA PRO A 153 -0.01 12.05 10.48
C PRO A 153 0.99 11.59 9.41
N PHE A 154 1.35 10.30 9.46
CA PHE A 154 2.27 9.66 8.54
C PHE A 154 1.64 8.40 7.96
N VAL A 155 1.39 8.42 6.65
CA VAL A 155 0.78 7.33 5.90
C VAL A 155 1.83 6.65 5.02
N ILE A 156 1.81 5.33 4.98
CA ILE A 156 2.59 4.55 4.02
C ILE A 156 1.66 4.17 2.87
N ALA A 157 1.99 4.57 1.65
CA ALA A 157 1.19 4.30 0.46
C ALA A 157 1.85 3.22 -0.41
N ILE A 158 1.21 2.05 -0.50
CA ILE A 158 1.76 0.85 -1.13
C ILE A 158 0.96 0.52 -2.39
N CYS A 159 1.64 0.42 -3.52
CA CYS A 159 1.06 -0.18 -4.72
C CYS A 159 1.58 -1.62 -4.89
N GLY A 160 0.66 -2.59 -4.84
CA GLY A 160 0.97 -4.02 -4.95
C GLY A 160 1.21 -4.52 -6.37
N VAL A 161 1.14 -3.67 -7.40
CA VAL A 161 1.09 -4.10 -8.81
C VAL A 161 2.31 -4.92 -9.26
N LYS A 162 3.48 -4.70 -8.66
CA LYS A 162 4.71 -5.46 -8.98
C LYS A 162 4.83 -6.78 -8.21
N ILE A 163 3.89 -7.12 -7.32
CA ILE A 163 3.87 -8.40 -6.61
C ILE A 163 3.02 -9.40 -7.42
N PRO A 164 3.61 -10.48 -7.97
CA PRO A 164 2.84 -11.50 -8.69
C PRO A 164 1.71 -12.07 -7.84
N SER A 165 0.56 -12.31 -8.47
CA SER A 165 -0.65 -12.85 -7.82
C SER A 165 -1.26 -11.97 -6.72
N ALA A 166 -0.77 -10.76 -6.44
CA ALA A 166 -1.40 -9.88 -5.45
C ALA A 166 -2.81 -9.43 -5.86
N HIS A 167 -3.11 -9.44 -7.16
CA HIS A 167 -4.46 -9.21 -7.70
C HIS A 167 -5.45 -10.35 -7.39
N CYS A 168 -4.97 -11.51 -6.93
CA CYS A 168 -5.80 -12.58 -6.42
C CYS A 168 -6.16 -12.29 -4.95
N GLU A 169 -6.88 -11.19 -4.74
CA GLU A 169 -7.34 -10.75 -3.42
C GLU A 169 -8.25 -11.79 -2.75
N ASP A 170 -8.29 -11.73 -1.43
CA ASP A 170 -9.23 -12.46 -0.58
C ASP A 170 -9.95 -11.46 0.34
N GLU A 171 -10.98 -11.90 1.04
CA GLU A 171 -11.72 -11.07 1.99
C GLU A 171 -11.35 -11.46 3.44
N PRO A 172 -10.76 -10.56 4.25
CA PRO A 172 -10.41 -9.17 3.95
C PRO A 172 -9.14 -9.07 3.08
N PRO A 173 -8.91 -7.91 2.42
CA PRO A 173 -7.79 -7.70 1.51
C PRO A 173 -6.44 -8.08 2.12
N LEU A 174 -5.51 -8.51 1.27
CA LEU A 174 -4.17 -8.95 1.69
C LEU A 174 -3.42 -7.90 2.49
N ILE A 175 -3.67 -6.60 2.25
CA ILE A 175 -3.09 -5.54 3.07
C ILE A 175 -3.63 -5.51 4.50
N VAL A 176 -4.91 -5.81 4.71
CA VAL A 176 -5.52 -5.92 6.05
C VAL A 176 -4.89 -7.11 6.78
N LYS A 177 -4.73 -8.24 6.10
CA LYS A 177 -4.03 -9.42 6.64
C LYS A 177 -2.53 -9.16 6.87
N ALA A 178 -1.92 -8.20 6.19
CA ALA A 178 -0.52 -7.87 6.42
C ALA A 178 -0.27 -7.07 7.72
N VAL A 179 -1.31 -6.43 8.26
CA VAL A 179 -1.21 -5.57 9.45
C VAL A 179 -2.04 -6.06 10.65
N PHE A 180 -2.87 -7.08 10.46
CA PHE A 180 -3.65 -7.75 11.49
C PHE A 180 -3.52 -9.29 11.43
N PRO A 181 -3.70 -10.00 12.55
CA PRO A 181 -3.49 -11.45 12.66
C PRO A 181 -4.65 -12.29 12.07
N TYR A 182 -5.25 -11.87 10.95
CA TYR A 182 -6.32 -12.60 10.28
C TYR A 182 -5.77 -13.66 9.32
N GLY A 183 -6.11 -14.92 9.56
CA GLY A 183 -5.85 -16.03 8.66
C GLY A 183 -6.94 -16.21 7.60
N PRO A 184 -6.96 -17.36 6.90
CA PRO A 184 -8.00 -17.70 5.94
C PRO A 184 -9.42 -17.68 6.51
N SER A 185 -10.40 -17.44 5.65
CA SER A 185 -11.82 -17.65 5.96
C SER A 185 -12.08 -19.11 6.34
N ALA A 186 -12.78 -19.34 7.45
CA ALA A 186 -13.27 -20.64 7.88
C ALA A 186 -14.78 -20.64 8.01
N MET A 187 -15.38 -21.83 7.83
CA MET A 187 -16.81 -22.03 7.99
C MET A 187 -17.07 -23.13 9.01
N ARG A 188 -17.88 -22.83 10.03
CA ARG A 188 -18.37 -23.80 11.00
C ARG A 188 -19.65 -24.44 10.46
N TYR A 189 -19.67 -25.76 10.44
CA TYR A 189 -20.84 -26.56 10.07
C TYR A 189 -21.39 -27.27 11.30
N GLU A 190 -22.72 -27.36 11.39
CA GLU A 190 -23.41 -28.22 12.34
C GLU A 190 -23.98 -29.42 11.60
N ILE A 191 -24.00 -30.56 12.28
CA ILE A 191 -24.60 -31.80 11.79
C ILE A 191 -25.92 -31.98 12.52
N ASP A 192 -27.02 -31.85 11.79
CA ASP A 192 -28.36 -32.19 12.27
C ASP A 192 -28.74 -33.60 11.77
N PRO A 193 -29.10 -34.54 12.67
CA PRO A 193 -29.46 -35.91 12.27
C PRO A 193 -30.66 -36.03 11.32
N LYS A 194 -31.52 -35.01 11.23
CA LYS A 194 -32.72 -34.98 10.37
C LYS A 194 -32.53 -34.07 9.15
N GLN A 195 -31.75 -33.00 9.27
CA GLN A 195 -31.58 -31.97 8.24
C GLN A 195 -30.22 -32.02 7.51
N GLY A 196 -29.28 -32.86 7.96
CA GLY A 196 -27.96 -33.01 7.37
C GLY A 196 -26.95 -31.97 7.83
N ILE A 197 -25.90 -31.75 7.02
CA ILE A 197 -24.84 -30.77 7.30
C ILE A 197 -25.32 -29.38 6.90
N ARG A 198 -25.29 -28.42 7.84
CA ARG A 198 -25.67 -27.02 7.59
C ARG A 198 -24.55 -26.05 7.98
N PRO A 199 -24.25 -25.02 7.17
CA PRO A 199 -23.33 -23.97 7.56
C PRO A 199 -23.99 -23.10 8.64
N VAL A 200 -23.24 -22.74 9.66
CA VAL A 200 -23.75 -21.97 10.82
C VAL A 200 -23.07 -20.63 10.95
N GLU A 201 -21.79 -20.56 10.64
CA GLU A 201 -21.02 -19.34 10.83
C GLU A 201 -19.81 -19.30 9.91
N LYS A 202 -19.56 -18.15 9.30
CA LYS A 202 -18.30 -17.83 8.62
C LYS A 202 -17.50 -16.90 9.52
N PHE A 203 -16.23 -17.22 9.75
CA PHE A 203 -15.33 -16.40 10.56
C PHE A 203 -13.93 -16.38 9.94
N LEU A 204 -13.12 -15.40 10.32
CA LEU A 204 -11.70 -15.36 9.99
C LEU A 204 -10.92 -16.13 11.05
N THR A 205 -10.02 -17.01 10.62
CA THR A 205 -9.12 -17.70 11.55
C THR A 205 -8.10 -16.73 12.14
N TYR A 206 -7.52 -17.09 13.29
CA TYR A 206 -6.43 -16.34 13.90
C TYR A 206 -5.09 -16.90 13.41
N GLN A 207 -4.28 -16.06 12.78
CA GLN A 207 -2.95 -16.37 12.28
C GLN A 207 -2.02 -15.18 12.58
N PRO A 208 -1.33 -15.17 13.73
CA PRO A 208 -0.51 -14.04 14.16
C PRO A 208 0.83 -13.96 13.44
N GLU A 209 1.26 -15.02 12.76
CA GLU A 209 2.57 -15.12 12.15
C GLU A 209 2.50 -15.78 10.78
N VAL A 210 3.42 -15.39 9.90
CA VAL A 210 3.78 -16.12 8.68
C VAL A 210 5.24 -16.55 8.78
N VAL A 211 5.59 -17.68 8.16
CA VAL A 211 6.96 -18.21 8.24
C VAL A 211 7.75 -17.77 7.00
N ASN A 212 8.94 -17.22 7.20
CA ASN A 212 9.83 -16.85 6.10
C ASN A 212 10.69 -18.03 5.62
N HIS A 213 11.49 -17.82 4.57
CA HIS A 213 12.32 -18.87 3.98
C HIS A 213 13.36 -19.46 4.93
N ASN A 214 13.73 -18.74 6.00
CA ASN A 214 14.65 -19.21 7.03
C ASN A 214 13.93 -19.94 8.18
N GLN A 215 12.65 -20.28 8.01
CA GLN A 215 11.81 -20.87 9.06
C GLN A 215 11.62 -19.96 10.29
N ALA A 216 11.89 -18.66 10.15
CA ALA A 216 11.68 -17.70 11.23
C ALA A 216 10.24 -17.17 11.17
N PRO A 217 9.53 -17.12 12.31
CA PRO A 217 8.21 -16.53 12.38
C PRO A 217 8.29 -15.02 12.18
N VAL A 218 7.32 -14.49 11.44
CA VAL A 218 7.19 -13.09 11.11
C VAL A 218 5.80 -12.64 11.53
N SER A 219 5.72 -11.82 12.57
CA SER A 219 4.46 -11.36 13.14
C SER A 219 3.67 -10.46 12.17
N LYS A 220 2.35 -10.66 12.12
CA LYS A 220 1.38 -9.85 11.38
C LYS A 220 0.78 -8.71 12.22
N ASP A 221 1.21 -8.55 13.46
CA ASP A 221 0.62 -7.63 14.43
C ASP A 221 1.10 -6.18 14.27
N ILE A 222 1.37 -5.71 13.04
CA ILE A 222 1.93 -4.36 12.80
C ILE A 222 1.03 -3.29 13.46
N PHE A 223 -0.29 -3.41 13.32
CA PHE A 223 -1.24 -2.44 13.89
C PHE A 223 -1.72 -2.79 15.31
N LEU A 224 -1.12 -3.82 15.92
CA LEU A 224 -1.30 -4.18 17.33
C LEU A 224 0.00 -4.01 18.16
N ASP A 225 1.10 -3.64 17.51
CA ASP A 225 2.41 -3.38 18.11
C ASP A 225 2.68 -1.87 18.20
N CYS A 226 2.90 -1.36 19.42
CA CYS A 226 3.16 0.06 19.67
C CYS A 226 4.45 0.56 19.00
N THR A 227 5.34 -0.33 18.56
CA THR A 227 6.49 0.03 17.73
C THR A 227 6.07 0.82 16.50
N TYR A 228 4.87 0.57 15.96
CA TYR A 228 4.34 1.20 14.74
C TYR A 228 3.30 2.29 15.02
N GLU A 229 3.15 2.74 16.28
CA GLU A 229 2.17 3.77 16.68
C GLU A 229 2.38 5.14 15.98
N SER A 230 3.53 5.34 15.35
CA SER A 230 3.82 6.55 14.56
C SER A 230 3.22 6.52 13.15
N ILE A 231 2.72 5.37 12.69
CA ILE A 231 2.06 5.23 11.39
C ILE A 231 0.57 5.46 11.61
N SER A 232 -0.01 6.41 10.89
CA SER A 232 -1.44 6.73 10.97
C SER A 232 -2.31 5.68 10.28
N GLY A 233 -1.80 5.09 9.21
CA GLY A 233 -2.46 4.04 8.45
C GLY A 233 -1.67 3.68 7.20
N VAL A 234 -2.17 2.68 6.48
CA VAL A 234 -1.62 2.25 5.20
C VAL A 234 -2.66 2.46 4.11
N LEU A 235 -2.26 3.19 3.07
CA LEU A 235 -3.03 3.33 1.84
C LEU A 235 -2.54 2.28 0.84
N TYR A 236 -3.44 1.53 0.24
CA TYR A 236 -3.11 0.42 -0.64
C TYR A 236 -3.87 0.50 -1.96
N SER A 237 -3.22 0.10 -3.04
CA SER A 237 -3.80 -0.04 -4.37
C SER A 237 -3.15 -1.22 -5.09
N LEU A 238 -3.92 -1.89 -5.94
CA LEU A 238 -3.39 -2.88 -6.88
C LEU A 238 -3.21 -2.32 -8.28
N GLN A 239 -3.58 -1.05 -8.50
CA GLN A 239 -3.53 -0.45 -9.81
C GLN A 239 -2.14 0.02 -10.18
N GLY A 240 -1.77 -0.32 -11.41
CA GLY A 240 -0.62 0.24 -12.10
C GLY A 240 -1.07 1.14 -13.26
N ILE A 241 -0.22 1.19 -14.27
CA ILE A 241 -0.26 2.16 -15.39
C ILE A 241 -1.57 2.13 -16.20
N HIS A 242 -2.32 1.02 -16.16
CA HIS A 242 -3.43 0.76 -17.09
C HIS A 242 -4.84 1.00 -16.52
N SER A 243 -4.97 1.26 -15.22
CA SER A 243 -6.28 1.45 -14.59
C SER A 243 -6.30 2.78 -13.82
N TYR A 244 -7.44 3.46 -13.88
CA TYR A 244 -7.66 4.79 -13.33
C TYR A 244 -8.93 4.85 -12.47
N CYS A 245 -9.44 3.69 -12.07
CA CYS A 245 -10.51 3.64 -11.09
C CYS A 245 -9.82 3.73 -9.74
N ASP A 246 -10.15 4.66 -8.85
CA ASP A 246 -9.47 4.65 -7.56
C ASP A 246 -9.94 3.44 -6.73
N ASP A 247 -9.09 2.42 -6.59
CA ASP A 247 -9.31 1.20 -5.79
C ASP A 247 -8.70 1.31 -4.40
N PHE A 248 -8.51 2.54 -3.91
CA PHE A 248 -7.81 2.78 -2.66
C PHE A 248 -8.46 2.04 -1.51
N VAL A 249 -7.66 1.20 -0.85
CA VAL A 249 -7.98 0.60 0.44
C VAL A 249 -7.16 1.32 1.49
N PHE A 250 -7.82 1.93 2.47
CA PHE A 250 -7.13 2.58 3.59
C PHE A 250 -7.35 1.78 4.88
N VAL A 251 -6.27 1.29 5.47
CA VAL A 251 -6.33 0.58 6.75
C VAL A 251 -5.83 1.53 7.84
N HIS A 252 -6.71 1.85 8.79
CA HIS A 252 -6.38 2.69 9.94
C HIS A 252 -5.56 1.91 10.97
N ASN A 253 -4.52 2.55 11.50
CA ASN A 253 -3.80 2.01 12.65
C ASN A 253 -4.53 2.43 13.95
N PRO A 254 -5.11 1.50 14.71
CA PRO A 254 -5.84 1.83 15.94
C PRO A 254 -4.93 2.36 17.05
N LEU A 255 -3.61 2.12 16.95
CA LEU A 255 -2.61 2.64 17.89
C LEU A 255 -1.97 3.96 17.43
N ALA A 256 -2.43 4.55 16.32
CA ALA A 256 -1.83 5.76 15.77
C ALA A 256 -1.81 6.93 16.78
N THR A 257 -0.63 7.48 17.03
CA THR A 257 -0.42 8.68 17.86
C THR A 257 -0.90 9.97 17.17
N ALA A 258 -0.99 9.95 15.84
CA ALA A 258 -1.56 11.00 15.01
C ALA A 258 -2.52 10.36 13.98
N PRO A 259 -3.73 9.94 14.39
CA PRO A 259 -4.66 9.24 13.52
C PRO A 259 -5.23 10.17 12.43
N LEU A 260 -5.63 9.59 11.29
CA LEU A 260 -6.45 10.29 10.31
C LEU A 260 -7.94 10.09 10.65
N PRO A 261 -8.79 11.11 10.45
CA PRO A 261 -10.23 10.94 10.56
C PRO A 261 -10.75 9.87 9.58
N LEU A 262 -11.82 9.15 9.96
CA LEU A 262 -12.54 8.30 9.02
C LEU A 262 -13.10 9.14 7.87
N GLY A 263 -13.02 8.60 6.65
CA GLY A 263 -13.39 9.29 5.42
C GLY A 263 -12.41 10.39 5.01
N PHE A 264 -11.25 10.50 5.67
CA PHE A 264 -10.27 11.53 5.32
C PHE A 264 -9.75 11.33 3.91
N ILE A 265 -9.46 10.09 3.47
CA ILE A 265 -9.06 9.78 2.09
C ILE A 265 -10.32 9.46 1.29
N ARG A 266 -10.85 10.47 0.58
CA ARG A 266 -12.11 10.37 -0.16
C ARG A 266 -12.08 9.24 -1.19
N SER A 267 -13.23 8.56 -1.34
CA SER A 267 -13.43 7.48 -2.32
C SER A 267 -12.43 6.33 -2.12
N SER A 268 -12.17 5.96 -0.87
CA SER A 268 -11.43 4.76 -0.49
C SER A 268 -12.35 3.81 0.29
N THR A 269 -12.06 2.51 0.21
CA THR A 269 -12.62 1.51 1.13
C THR A 269 -11.79 1.53 2.41
N GLU A 270 -12.40 1.92 3.53
CA GLU A 270 -11.69 2.04 4.81
C GLU A 270 -11.91 0.82 5.71
N TYR A 271 -10.83 0.37 6.37
CA TYR A 271 -10.85 -0.65 7.41
C TYR A 271 -10.37 -0.03 8.72
N TRP A 272 -11.17 -0.17 9.78
CA TRP A 272 -10.83 0.30 11.13
C TRP A 272 -11.23 -0.77 12.17
N VAL A 273 -10.65 -0.65 13.36
CA VAL A 273 -11.00 -1.51 14.50
C VAL A 273 -11.95 -0.74 15.41
N GLU A 274 -13.09 -1.34 15.72
CA GLU A 274 -14.01 -0.85 16.74
C GLU A 274 -13.77 -1.61 18.05
N TYR A 275 -13.48 -0.88 19.12
CA TYR A 275 -13.42 -1.47 20.45
C TYR A 275 -14.83 -1.46 21.05
N GLU A 276 -15.56 -2.58 20.93
CA GLU A 276 -16.70 -2.79 21.80
C GLU A 276 -16.19 -3.12 23.21
N LEU A 277 -16.42 -2.21 24.15
CA LEU A 277 -16.38 -2.53 25.58
C LEU A 277 -17.45 -3.59 25.81
N LYS A 278 -17.06 -4.87 25.87
CA LYS A 278 -17.92 -5.92 26.40
C LYS A 278 -18.31 -5.48 27.81
N LYS A 279 -19.55 -5.00 27.97
CA LYS A 279 -20.17 -4.90 29.30
C LYS A 279 -20.06 -6.30 29.87
N SER A 280 -19.26 -6.46 30.92
CA SER A 280 -19.30 -7.68 31.71
C SER A 280 -20.74 -7.87 32.14
N VAL A 281 -21.39 -8.89 31.59
CA VAL A 281 -22.64 -9.37 32.16
C VAL A 281 -22.23 -9.94 33.50
N ALA A 282 -22.41 -9.15 34.55
CA ALA A 282 -22.35 -9.65 35.91
C ALA A 282 -23.46 -10.71 36.03
N SER A 283 -23.04 -11.97 36.07
CA SER A 283 -23.86 -13.10 36.50
C SER A 283 -23.41 -13.53 37.88
#